data_AF-A0AAW0FL20-F1
#
_entry.id   AF-A0AAW0FL20-F1
#
_cell.length_a   1.000
_cell.length_b   1.000
_cell.length_c   1.000
_cell.angle_alpha   90.00
_cell.angle_beta   90.00
_cell.angle_gamma   90.00
#
_symmetry.space_group_name_H-M   'P 1'
#
loop_
_entity.id
_entity.type
_entity.pdbx_description
1 polymer ?
#
loop_
_entity_poly.entity_id
_entity_poly.type
_entity_poly.pdbx_seq_one_letter_code
_entity_poly.pdbx_strand_id
1 'polypeptide(L)'
;MFNFSQAVARQEQTLHVDPSQPNQALSLPVIDVEEPSSTIKNLLSIYYPVDEVMPTSLDNVVDVFKAALKYEMHKAITRMRQHLVTYIPADPLSVYAKACTLDLEDEACQAAKEWRKQSAISGSLDRCGHCGHTRSRDGVPRPPSSAPSNPFSSSVGGKAYWDDMREITAGQFYRLISFVKSGVETTFCSPPPRSDKDTPLPEKPRDRHPLPPNPDIVIQSNDNVYLPAHTVILDYASASMILETPRLPDLTVKGLPVIKLDEDGDTLDTLLRLCYPFAHYEVTSKTCTVSHISNVRKTAQRYEMANVGRLARDVMEDLIKTQPMEVYFAANRYGWRREMKLAETQRSVLTDIEGPDSYVGEMEFVSAEVYYHLLKSWYAKRTN
;
A
#
# COMPACT_ATOMS: atom_id res chain seq x y z
N MET A 1 25.72 -27.80 -1.70
CA MET A 1 26.54 -28.65 -0.80
C MET A 1 27.73 -27.84 -0.35
N PHE A 2 27.68 -27.29 0.87
CA PHE A 2 28.83 -26.63 1.49
C PHE A 2 29.05 -27.24 2.86
N ASN A 3 30.28 -27.71 3.04
CA ASN A 3 30.76 -28.55 4.12
C ASN A 3 30.75 -27.82 5.47
N PHE A 4 30.26 -28.55 6.47
CA PHE A 4 30.59 -28.39 7.88
C PHE A 4 32.08 -28.62 8.10
N SER A 5 32.74 -27.74 8.86
CA SER A 5 33.67 -28.09 9.97
C SER A 5 34.62 -26.94 10.29
N GLN A 6 34.42 -26.31 11.46
CA GLN A 6 35.43 -25.77 12.40
C GLN A 6 34.68 -24.86 13.40
N ALA A 7 34.23 -25.38 14.53
CA ALA A 7 34.98 -25.52 15.79
C ALA A 7 35.25 -24.16 16.48
N VAL A 8 34.33 -23.76 17.37
CA VAL A 8 34.62 -22.86 18.49
C VAL A 8 34.30 -23.63 19.77
N ALA A 9 35.35 -23.95 20.51
CA ALA A 9 35.29 -24.63 21.79
C ALA A 9 34.47 -23.82 22.80
N ARG A 10 33.46 -24.45 23.41
CA ARG A 10 32.87 -23.98 24.67
C ARG A 10 33.32 -24.92 25.78
N GLN A 11 33.91 -24.33 26.81
CA GLN A 11 34.37 -25.01 28.01
C GLN A 11 33.21 -25.76 28.67
N GLU A 12 33.36 -27.07 28.85
CA GLU A 12 32.53 -27.85 29.76
C GLU A 12 32.95 -27.51 31.19
N GLN A 13 32.24 -26.58 31.83
CA GLN A 13 32.29 -26.44 33.29
C GLN A 13 31.43 -27.54 33.90
N THR A 14 32.09 -28.57 34.43
CA THR A 14 31.48 -29.56 35.31
C THR A 14 31.10 -28.88 36.63
N LEU A 15 29.79 -28.74 36.85
CA LEU A 15 29.23 -28.21 38.10
C LEU A 15 29.45 -29.23 39.22
N HIS A 16 30.40 -28.94 40.12
CA HIS A 16 30.54 -29.65 41.38
C HIS A 16 29.45 -29.14 42.34
N VAL A 17 28.48 -29.99 42.67
CA VAL A 17 27.39 -29.65 43.61
C VAL A 17 27.79 -30.12 45.02
N ASP A 18 27.90 -29.17 45.95
CA ASP A 18 28.06 -29.39 47.39
C ASP A 18 26.70 -29.80 48.01
N PRO A 19 26.59 -30.97 48.67
CA PRO A 19 25.33 -31.49 49.21
C PRO A 19 24.80 -30.74 50.44
N SER A 20 25.43 -29.63 50.86
CA SER A 20 25.15 -28.97 52.14
C SER A 20 24.22 -27.74 52.09
N GLN A 21 23.65 -27.38 50.93
CA GLN A 21 22.73 -26.23 50.82
C GLN A 21 21.29 -26.64 50.46
N PRO A 22 20.27 -26.32 51.29
CA PRO A 22 18.88 -26.59 50.98
C PRO A 22 18.34 -25.56 49.99
N ASN A 23 18.01 -26.04 48.78
CA ASN A 23 17.04 -25.45 47.84
C ASN A 23 17.40 -24.08 47.22
N GLN A 24 18.41 -24.04 46.35
CA GLN A 24 18.39 -23.09 45.22
C GLN A 24 17.36 -23.62 44.20
N ALA A 25 16.12 -23.18 44.33
CA ALA A 25 15.10 -23.42 43.30
C ALA A 25 15.65 -22.91 41.96
N LEU A 26 15.67 -23.79 40.96
CA LEU A 26 16.13 -23.51 39.60
C LEU A 26 15.46 -22.23 39.07
N SER A 27 16.15 -21.09 39.13
CA SER A 27 15.69 -19.86 38.51
C SER A 27 15.85 -20.02 37.00
N LEU A 28 14.79 -20.52 36.34
CA LEU A 28 14.79 -20.66 34.89
C LEU A 28 15.03 -19.29 34.24
N PRO A 29 15.80 -19.22 33.15
CA PRO A 29 16.01 -17.98 32.42
C PRO A 29 14.67 -17.46 31.89
N VAL A 30 14.35 -16.20 32.17
CA VAL A 30 13.15 -15.52 31.68
C VAL A 30 13.48 -14.84 30.35
N ILE A 31 12.64 -15.07 29.35
CA ILE A 31 12.72 -14.40 28.05
C ILE A 31 11.51 -13.46 27.96
N ASP A 32 11.76 -12.17 27.88
CA ASP A 32 10.72 -11.18 27.64
C ASP A 32 10.33 -11.17 26.16
N VAL A 33 9.02 -11.16 25.90
CA VAL A 33 8.43 -11.17 24.57
C VAL A 33 7.41 -10.05 24.44
N GLU A 34 7.26 -9.51 23.24
CA GLU A 34 6.37 -8.36 22.97
C GLU A 34 4.90 -8.78 22.81
N GLU A 35 4.65 -10.05 22.50
CA GLU A 35 3.32 -10.54 22.18
C GLU A 35 2.47 -10.75 23.44
N PRO A 36 1.14 -10.59 23.33
CA PRO A 36 0.22 -10.87 24.41
C PRO A 36 0.36 -12.32 24.93
N SER A 37 0.07 -12.51 26.22
CA SER A 37 0.13 -13.82 26.86
C SER A 37 -0.77 -14.87 26.20
N SER A 38 -1.90 -14.46 25.62
CA SER A 38 -2.79 -15.34 24.85
C SER A 38 -2.13 -15.86 23.57
N THR A 39 -1.45 -14.98 22.83
CA THR A 39 -0.73 -15.31 21.59
C THR A 39 0.39 -16.29 21.86
N ILE A 40 1.22 -16.03 22.88
CA ILE A 40 2.30 -16.92 23.28
C ILE A 40 1.76 -18.26 23.76
N LYS A 41 0.70 -18.27 24.59
CA LYS A 41 0.07 -19.50 25.05
C LYS A 41 -0.41 -20.37 23.88
N ASN A 42 -1.08 -19.78 22.90
CA ASN A 42 -1.56 -20.48 21.72
C ASN A 42 -0.38 -21.05 20.91
N LEU A 43 0.66 -20.24 20.65
CA LEU A 43 1.87 -20.67 19.95
C LEU A 43 2.56 -21.85 20.64
N LEU A 44 2.83 -21.74 21.94
CA LEU A 44 3.54 -22.77 22.69
C LEU A 44 2.71 -24.06 22.75
N SER A 45 1.38 -23.98 22.89
CA SER A 45 0.53 -25.18 22.94
C SER A 45 0.65 -26.08 21.70
N ILE A 46 1.09 -25.55 20.55
CA ILE A 46 1.33 -26.32 19.31
C ILE A 46 2.58 -27.22 19.42
N TYR A 47 3.54 -26.85 20.27
CA TYR A 47 4.85 -27.51 20.39
C TYR A 47 5.04 -28.31 21.69
N TYR A 48 4.33 -27.96 22.75
CA TYR A 48 4.39 -28.70 24.01
C TYR A 48 3.40 -29.87 24.03
N PRO A 49 3.68 -30.94 24.80
CA PRO A 49 2.78 -32.08 24.97
C PRO A 49 1.62 -31.73 25.92
N VAL A 50 0.85 -30.72 25.53
CA VAL A 50 -0.36 -30.24 26.20
C VAL A 50 -1.49 -30.19 25.18
N ASP A 51 -2.72 -30.06 25.65
CA ASP A 51 -3.85 -29.86 24.75
C ASP A 51 -3.68 -28.55 23.96
N GLU A 52 -3.82 -28.63 22.64
CA GLU A 52 -3.68 -27.49 21.74
C GLU A 52 -4.80 -26.48 22.01
N VAL A 53 -4.41 -25.25 22.36
CA VAL A 53 -5.35 -24.16 22.62
C VAL A 53 -5.49 -23.36 21.34
N MET A 54 -6.52 -23.68 20.56
CA MET A 54 -6.78 -22.98 19.31
C MET A 54 -7.34 -21.57 19.57
N PRO A 55 -6.93 -20.56 18.78
CA PRO A 55 -7.51 -19.23 18.88
C PRO A 55 -9.01 -19.25 18.58
N THR A 56 -9.79 -18.49 19.35
CA THR A 56 -11.26 -18.49 19.25
C THR A 56 -11.83 -17.42 18.33
N SER A 57 -11.04 -16.41 17.99
CA SER A 57 -11.44 -15.31 17.10
C SER A 57 -10.47 -15.16 15.93
N LEU A 58 -10.96 -14.63 14.81
CA LEU A 58 -10.17 -14.37 13.62
C LEU A 58 -8.95 -13.47 13.92
N ASP A 59 -9.13 -12.40 14.71
CA ASP A 59 -8.02 -11.52 15.10
C ASP A 59 -6.94 -12.27 15.89
N ASN A 60 -7.32 -13.16 16.81
CA ASN A 60 -6.33 -13.95 17.53
C ASN A 60 -5.62 -14.98 16.63
N VAL A 61 -6.27 -15.49 15.58
CA VAL A 61 -5.58 -16.30 14.55
C VAL A 61 -4.50 -15.46 13.88
N VAL A 62 -4.82 -14.22 13.51
CA VAL A 62 -3.90 -13.30 12.85
C VAL A 62 -2.73 -12.91 13.77
N ASP A 63 -2.99 -12.64 15.05
CA ASP A 63 -1.95 -12.32 16.03
C ASP A 63 -0.96 -13.48 16.21
N VAL A 64 -1.50 -14.70 16.36
CA VAL A 64 -0.69 -15.93 16.47
C VAL A 64 0.06 -16.20 15.18
N PHE A 65 -0.53 -15.94 14.01
CA PHE A 65 0.14 -16.07 12.72
C PHE A 65 1.30 -15.10 12.57
N LYS A 66 1.12 -13.81 12.90
CA LYS A 66 2.18 -12.79 12.87
C LYS A 66 3.33 -13.14 13.80
N ALA A 67 3.02 -13.60 15.01
CA ALA A 67 4.02 -14.07 15.96
C ALA A 67 4.74 -15.33 15.45
N ALA A 68 4.03 -16.28 14.84
CA ALA A 68 4.62 -17.46 14.22
C ALA A 68 5.59 -17.10 13.08
N LEU A 69 5.27 -16.08 12.27
CA LEU A 69 6.18 -15.54 11.25
C LEU A 69 7.41 -14.90 11.89
N LYS A 70 7.22 -14.02 12.88
CA LYS A 70 8.32 -13.33 13.60
C LYS A 70 9.31 -14.31 14.22
N TYR A 71 8.83 -15.44 14.74
CA TYR A 71 9.64 -16.48 15.37
C TYR A 71 9.97 -17.67 14.46
N GLU A 72 9.66 -17.58 13.16
CA GLU A 72 9.93 -18.62 12.16
C GLU A 72 9.38 -20.01 12.56
N MET A 73 8.24 -20.04 13.24
CA MET A 73 7.58 -21.24 13.77
C MET A 73 6.71 -21.91 12.71
N HIS A 74 7.35 -22.57 11.73
CA HIS A 74 6.72 -23.18 10.55
C HIS A 74 5.49 -24.05 10.85
N LYS A 75 5.52 -24.90 11.88
CA LYS A 75 4.35 -25.73 12.24
C LYS A 75 3.15 -24.87 12.64
N ALA A 76 3.38 -23.79 13.38
CA ALA A 76 2.33 -22.85 13.79
C ALA A 76 1.79 -22.06 12.59
N ILE A 77 2.66 -21.63 11.67
CA ILE A 77 2.25 -20.98 10.40
C ILE A 77 1.28 -21.87 9.64
N THR A 78 1.62 -23.15 9.42
CA THR A 78 0.74 -24.09 8.72
C THR A 78 -0.59 -24.29 9.45
N ARG A 79 -0.56 -24.45 10.78
CA ARG A 79 -1.78 -24.64 11.59
C ARG A 79 -2.69 -23.42 11.55
N MET A 80 -2.14 -22.21 11.62
CA MET A 80 -2.91 -20.99 11.57
C MET A 80 -3.50 -20.73 10.17
N ARG A 81 -2.81 -21.11 9.07
CA ARG A 81 -3.41 -21.10 7.71
C ARG A 81 -4.62 -22.02 7.63
N GLN A 82 -4.49 -23.25 8.13
CA GLN A 82 -5.60 -24.21 8.16
C GLN A 82 -6.78 -23.68 8.98
N HIS A 83 -6.50 -23.08 10.14
CA HIS A 83 -7.54 -22.50 10.99
C HIS A 83 -8.21 -21.28 10.38
N LEU A 84 -7.44 -20.40 9.72
CA LEU A 84 -7.96 -19.24 8.98
C LEU A 84 -9.01 -19.64 7.92
N VAL A 85 -8.72 -20.71 7.17
CA VAL A 85 -9.64 -21.24 6.14
C VAL A 85 -10.98 -21.70 6.72
N THR A 86 -11.03 -22.12 7.98
CA THR A 86 -12.29 -22.55 8.62
C THR A 86 -13.31 -21.41 8.79
N TYR A 87 -12.85 -20.16 8.80
CA TYR A 87 -13.70 -18.96 8.90
C TYR A 87 -14.34 -18.56 7.56
N ILE A 88 -13.80 -19.03 6.42
CA ILE A 88 -14.23 -18.62 5.07
C ILE A 88 -15.73 -18.78 4.82
N PRO A 89 -16.39 -19.90 5.19
CA PRO A 89 -17.83 -20.05 4.93
C PRO A 89 -18.70 -19.04 5.69
N ALA A 90 -18.27 -18.64 6.89
CA ALA A 90 -19.05 -17.74 7.76
C ALA A 90 -18.75 -16.26 7.49
N ASP A 91 -17.49 -15.92 7.21
CA ASP A 91 -17.06 -14.54 7.01
C ASP A 91 -15.94 -14.43 5.95
N PRO A 92 -16.28 -14.60 4.66
CA PRO A 92 -15.29 -14.60 3.58
C PRO A 92 -14.65 -13.21 3.37
N LEU A 93 -15.34 -12.11 3.66
CA LEU A 93 -14.80 -10.76 3.43
C LEU A 93 -13.73 -10.40 4.47
N SER A 94 -13.97 -10.69 5.74
CA SER A 94 -12.96 -10.46 6.79
C SER A 94 -11.75 -11.36 6.58
N VAL A 95 -11.96 -12.64 6.24
CA VAL A 95 -10.83 -13.54 5.91
C VAL A 95 -10.06 -13.05 4.69
N TYR A 96 -10.72 -12.56 3.65
CA TYR A 96 -10.06 -11.97 2.48
C TYR A 96 -9.16 -10.79 2.88
N ALA A 97 -9.68 -9.86 3.68
CA ALA A 97 -8.92 -8.70 4.13
C ALA A 97 -7.68 -9.13 4.94
N LYS A 98 -7.86 -10.01 5.95
CA LYS A 98 -6.75 -10.50 6.77
C LYS A 98 -5.73 -11.29 5.95
N ALA A 99 -6.16 -12.14 5.01
CA ALA A 99 -5.26 -12.87 4.11
C ALA A 99 -4.41 -11.91 3.25
N CYS A 100 -5.02 -10.86 2.69
CA CYS A 100 -4.31 -9.81 1.96
C CYS A 100 -3.28 -9.06 2.83
N THR A 101 -3.59 -8.78 4.11
CA THR A 101 -2.62 -8.14 5.03
C THR A 101 -1.43 -9.04 5.40
N LEU A 102 -1.60 -10.36 5.28
CA LEU A 102 -0.60 -11.37 5.61
C LEU A 102 0.10 -11.95 4.37
N ASP A 103 -0.21 -11.44 3.17
CA ASP A 103 0.27 -11.93 1.87
C ASP A 103 -0.03 -13.43 1.63
N LEU A 104 -1.22 -13.86 2.05
CA LEU A 104 -1.72 -15.24 1.91
C LEU A 104 -2.61 -15.38 0.66
N GLU A 105 -1.97 -15.48 -0.49
CA GLU A 105 -2.63 -15.47 -1.81
C GLU A 105 -3.69 -16.58 -1.99
N ASP A 106 -3.37 -17.81 -1.59
CA ASP A 106 -4.29 -18.96 -1.74
C ASP A 106 -5.54 -18.80 -0.87
N GLU A 107 -5.38 -18.32 0.36
CA GLU A 107 -6.47 -18.06 1.30
C GLU A 107 -7.32 -16.87 0.85
N ALA A 108 -6.71 -15.79 0.36
CA ALA A 108 -7.41 -14.66 -0.23
C ALA A 108 -8.23 -15.10 -1.45
N CYS A 109 -7.66 -15.94 -2.32
CA CYS A 109 -8.36 -16.51 -3.47
C CYS A 109 -9.56 -17.39 -3.06
N GLN A 110 -9.39 -18.27 -2.06
CA GLN A 110 -10.47 -19.09 -1.52
C GLN A 110 -11.61 -18.23 -0.95
N ALA A 111 -11.26 -17.20 -0.18
CA ALA A 111 -12.22 -16.27 0.42
C ALA A 111 -12.98 -15.46 -0.65
N ALA A 112 -12.28 -14.94 -1.67
CA ALA A 112 -12.89 -14.24 -2.79
C ALA A 112 -13.85 -15.15 -3.59
N LYS A 113 -13.46 -16.40 -3.84
CA LYS A 113 -14.30 -17.42 -4.51
C LYS A 113 -15.55 -17.71 -3.71
N GLU A 114 -15.43 -17.86 -2.40
CA GLU A 114 -16.58 -18.11 -1.53
C GLU A 114 -17.52 -16.91 -1.50
N TRP A 115 -16.99 -15.69 -1.34
CA TRP A 115 -17.80 -14.47 -1.43
C TRP A 115 -18.54 -14.36 -2.77
N ARG A 116 -17.89 -14.66 -3.90
CA ARG A 116 -18.53 -14.66 -5.23
C ARG A 116 -19.69 -15.65 -5.30
N LYS A 117 -19.54 -16.86 -4.73
CA LYS A 117 -20.62 -17.86 -4.68
C LYS A 117 -21.79 -17.36 -3.83
N GLN A 118 -21.51 -16.88 -2.62
CA GLN A 118 -22.54 -16.40 -1.70
C GLN A 118 -23.29 -15.17 -2.24
N SER A 119 -22.55 -14.23 -2.85
CA SER A 119 -23.14 -13.04 -3.48
C SER A 119 -23.99 -13.39 -4.72
N ALA A 120 -23.60 -14.39 -5.52
CA ALA A 120 -24.41 -14.89 -6.62
C ALA A 120 -25.72 -15.55 -6.15
N ILE A 121 -25.68 -16.31 -5.04
CA ILE A 121 -26.87 -16.93 -4.43
C ILE A 121 -27.83 -15.85 -3.89
N SER A 122 -27.28 -14.81 -3.25
CA SER A 122 -28.07 -13.66 -2.75
C SER A 122 -28.71 -12.83 -3.87
N GLY A 123 -28.12 -12.83 -5.08
CA GLY A 123 -28.64 -12.14 -6.27
C GLY A 123 -29.73 -12.92 -7.04
N SER A 124 -30.07 -14.14 -6.61
CA SER A 124 -31.06 -14.99 -7.29
C SER A 124 -32.49 -14.86 -6.75
N LEU A 125 -32.74 -14.06 -5.71
CA LEU A 125 -34.11 -13.78 -5.24
C LEU A 125 -34.75 -12.53 -5.85
N ASP A 126 -34.01 -11.74 -6.65
CA ASP A 126 -34.52 -10.56 -7.35
C ASP A 126 -34.67 -10.80 -8.87
N ARG A 127 -35.21 -11.96 -9.26
CA ARG A 127 -35.82 -12.15 -10.59
C ARG A 127 -37.23 -12.69 -10.46
N CYS A 128 -38.17 -11.78 -10.23
CA CYS A 128 -39.45 -11.81 -10.92
C CYS A 128 -40.01 -10.38 -10.96
N GLY A 129 -39.82 -9.69 -12.09
CA GLY A 129 -40.52 -8.45 -12.41
C GLY A 129 -42.01 -8.66 -12.72
N HIS A 130 -42.66 -9.68 -12.14
CA HIS A 130 -44.08 -9.95 -12.39
C HIS A 130 -44.91 -10.56 -11.24
N CYS A 131 -44.39 -10.74 -10.03
CA CYS A 131 -45.28 -10.98 -8.87
C CYS A 131 -44.68 -10.47 -7.55
N GLY A 132 -45.20 -9.36 -7.06
CA GLY A 132 -44.71 -8.69 -5.85
C GLY A 132 -45.21 -9.32 -4.55
N HIS A 133 -44.68 -10.49 -4.15
CA HIS A 133 -44.89 -11.06 -2.81
C HIS A 133 -43.58 -11.55 -2.19
N THR A 134 -43.15 -10.89 -1.11
CA THR A 134 -42.17 -11.44 -0.17
C THR A 134 -42.92 -12.18 0.94
N ARG A 135 -42.65 -13.48 1.12
CA ARG A 135 -43.07 -14.21 2.32
C ARG A 135 -41.84 -14.49 3.18
N SER A 136 -41.78 -13.86 4.35
CA SER A 136 -40.89 -14.23 5.46
C SER A 136 -41.35 -15.56 6.06
N ARG A 137 -40.39 -16.37 6.53
CA ARG A 137 -40.63 -17.66 7.18
C ARG A 137 -41.16 -17.51 8.62
N ASP A 138 -41.13 -16.30 9.17
CA ASP A 138 -41.72 -15.92 10.45
C ASP A 138 -42.74 -14.81 10.17
N GLY A 139 -44.02 -15.08 10.47
CA GLY A 139 -45.18 -14.26 10.12
C GLY A 139 -45.29 -12.90 10.80
N VAL A 140 -44.19 -12.14 10.92
CA VAL A 140 -44.15 -10.77 11.45
C VAL A 140 -43.95 -9.80 10.28
N PRO A 141 -44.89 -8.87 10.02
CA PRO A 141 -44.69 -7.83 9.02
C PRO A 141 -43.52 -6.92 9.41
N ARG A 142 -42.46 -6.89 8.60
CA ARG A 142 -41.42 -5.85 8.72
C ARG A 142 -42.02 -4.52 8.27
N PRO A 143 -41.86 -3.42 9.04
CA PRO A 143 -42.29 -2.11 8.58
C PRO A 143 -41.54 -1.77 7.27
N PRO A 144 -42.20 -1.09 6.30
CA PRO A 144 -41.54 -0.68 5.07
C PRO A 144 -40.38 0.25 5.43
N SER A 145 -39.15 -0.15 5.08
CA SER A 145 -37.99 0.71 5.21
C SER A 145 -38.16 1.89 4.25
N SER A 146 -38.58 3.03 4.77
CA SER A 146 -38.77 4.29 4.03
C SER A 146 -37.45 5.03 3.73
N ALA A 147 -36.29 4.38 3.96
CA ALA A 147 -35.03 4.93 3.51
C ALA A 147 -34.89 4.65 2.00
N PRO A 148 -34.67 5.68 1.15
CA PRO A 148 -34.31 5.43 -0.24
C PRO A 148 -33.06 4.56 -0.24
N SER A 149 -33.16 3.33 -0.75
CA SER A 149 -32.01 2.44 -0.86
C SER A 149 -30.98 3.12 -1.75
N ASN A 150 -29.88 3.59 -1.17
CA ASN A 150 -28.79 4.20 -1.95
C ASN A 150 -28.34 3.15 -2.98
N PRO A 151 -28.41 3.42 -4.30
CA PRO A 151 -28.06 2.44 -5.34
C PRO A 151 -26.63 1.92 -5.24
N PHE A 152 -25.75 2.62 -4.53
CA PHE A 152 -24.42 2.13 -4.20
C PHE A 152 -24.44 0.95 -3.22
N SER A 153 -25.30 0.98 -2.19
CA SER A 153 -25.36 -0.06 -1.14
C SER A 153 -25.79 -1.43 -1.68
N SER A 154 -26.52 -1.45 -2.80
CA SER A 154 -26.90 -2.68 -3.50
C SER A 154 -25.87 -3.16 -4.53
N SER A 155 -24.88 -2.32 -4.87
CA SER A 155 -23.80 -2.67 -5.79
C SER A 155 -22.82 -3.66 -5.17
N VAL A 156 -22.05 -4.36 -6.01
CA VAL A 156 -20.98 -5.27 -5.57
C VAL A 156 -19.98 -4.54 -4.66
N GLY A 157 -19.56 -3.33 -5.06
CA GLY A 157 -18.64 -2.50 -4.27
C GLY A 157 -19.20 -2.05 -2.93
N GLY A 158 -20.50 -1.75 -2.87
CA GLY A 158 -21.18 -1.40 -1.62
C GLY A 158 -21.32 -2.57 -0.66
N LYS A 159 -21.65 -3.76 -1.18
CA LYS A 159 -21.84 -4.99 -0.39
C LYS A 159 -20.54 -5.62 0.09
N ALA A 160 -19.47 -5.48 -0.67
CA ALA A 160 -18.18 -6.11 -0.38
C ALA A 160 -17.31 -5.29 0.60
N TYR A 161 -17.70 -4.06 0.94
CA TYR A 161 -16.92 -3.22 1.84
C TYR A 161 -17.34 -3.42 3.29
N TRP A 162 -16.41 -3.88 4.12
CA TRP A 162 -16.56 -4.03 5.57
C TRP A 162 -15.43 -3.28 6.30
N ASP A 163 -15.51 -3.12 7.62
CA ASP A 163 -14.50 -2.33 8.36
C ASP A 163 -13.07 -2.88 8.21
N ASP A 164 -12.90 -4.20 8.15
CA ASP A 164 -11.61 -4.85 7.90
C ASP A 164 -10.98 -4.46 6.55
N MET A 165 -11.79 -4.04 5.56
CA MET A 165 -11.26 -3.62 4.27
C MET A 165 -10.42 -2.34 4.36
N ARG A 166 -10.56 -1.56 5.44
CA ARG A 166 -9.70 -0.38 5.68
C ARG A 166 -8.22 -0.74 5.81
N GLU A 167 -7.93 -1.98 6.22
CA GLU A 167 -6.58 -2.49 6.43
C GLU A 167 -5.87 -2.93 5.14
N ILE A 168 -6.62 -3.10 4.03
CA ILE A 168 -6.08 -3.49 2.72
C ILE A 168 -5.95 -2.29 1.78
N THR A 169 -5.18 -2.47 0.71
CA THR A 169 -5.00 -1.43 -0.31
C THR A 169 -6.25 -1.29 -1.19
N ALA A 170 -6.41 -0.11 -1.81
CA ALA A 170 -7.42 0.09 -2.84
C ALA A 170 -7.24 -0.88 -4.01
N GLY A 171 -6.00 -1.26 -4.33
CA GLY A 171 -5.69 -2.22 -5.38
C GLY A 171 -6.18 -3.63 -5.04
N GLN A 172 -5.94 -4.09 -3.81
CA GLN A 172 -6.46 -5.37 -3.30
C GLN A 172 -8.00 -5.39 -3.37
N PHE A 173 -8.65 -4.35 -2.85
CA PHE A 173 -10.10 -4.25 -2.91
C PHE A 173 -10.64 -4.18 -4.34
N TYR A 174 -9.99 -3.42 -5.23
CA TYR A 174 -10.34 -3.38 -6.65
C TYR A 174 -10.31 -4.76 -7.30
N ARG A 175 -9.28 -5.56 -7.03
CA ARG A 175 -9.15 -6.90 -7.60
C ARG A 175 -10.25 -7.83 -7.12
N LEU A 176 -10.67 -7.74 -5.85
CA LEU A 176 -11.87 -8.44 -5.36
C LEU A 176 -13.12 -8.04 -6.15
N ILE A 177 -13.38 -6.74 -6.29
CA ILE A 177 -14.57 -6.25 -7.02
C ILE A 177 -14.54 -6.68 -8.49
N SER A 178 -13.39 -6.54 -9.14
CA SER A 178 -13.19 -6.94 -10.54
C SER A 178 -13.40 -8.44 -10.72
N PHE A 179 -12.85 -9.26 -9.82
CA PHE A 179 -13.07 -10.70 -9.81
C PHE A 179 -14.55 -11.06 -9.62
N VAL A 180 -15.27 -10.41 -8.69
CA VAL A 180 -16.70 -10.69 -8.44
C VAL A 180 -17.59 -10.22 -9.60
N LYS A 181 -17.19 -9.18 -10.35
CA LYS A 181 -17.91 -8.76 -11.55
C LYS A 181 -17.64 -9.68 -12.75
N SER A 182 -16.37 -9.96 -13.05
CA SER A 182 -15.96 -10.63 -14.29
C SER A 182 -15.90 -12.16 -14.18
N GLY A 183 -15.52 -12.69 -13.02
CA GLY A 183 -15.23 -14.11 -12.81
C GLY A 183 -13.84 -14.54 -13.31
N VAL A 184 -13.06 -13.61 -13.84
CA VAL A 184 -11.69 -13.86 -14.29
C VAL A 184 -10.77 -13.80 -13.08
N GLU A 185 -10.13 -14.93 -12.76
CA GLU A 185 -9.16 -15.01 -11.66
C GLU A 185 -7.97 -14.07 -11.89
N THR A 186 -7.46 -13.52 -10.80
CA THR A 186 -6.33 -12.60 -10.75
C THR A 186 -5.56 -12.87 -9.45
N THR A 187 -4.41 -12.22 -9.27
CA THR A 187 -3.72 -12.22 -7.98
C THR A 187 -4.43 -11.26 -7.02
N PHE A 188 -4.62 -11.61 -5.77
CA PHE A 188 -5.40 -10.78 -4.84
C PHE A 188 -4.50 -9.94 -3.93
N CYS A 189 -3.45 -10.51 -3.35
CA CYS A 189 -2.59 -9.82 -2.39
C CYS A 189 -1.68 -8.80 -3.09
N SER A 190 -1.15 -9.16 -4.25
CA SER A 190 -0.25 -8.33 -5.05
C SER A 190 -0.82 -8.06 -6.45
N PRO A 191 -0.46 -6.94 -7.11
CA PRO A 191 -0.84 -6.71 -8.50
C PRO A 191 -0.23 -7.81 -9.38
N PRO A 192 -0.92 -8.22 -10.46
CA PRO A 192 -0.38 -9.20 -11.38
C PRO A 192 0.95 -8.68 -11.95
N PRO A 193 1.93 -9.57 -12.23
CA PRO A 193 3.17 -9.15 -12.87
C PRO A 193 2.82 -8.38 -14.14
N ARG A 194 3.43 -7.20 -14.31
CA ARG A 194 3.32 -6.44 -15.55
C ARG A 194 3.67 -7.39 -16.69
N SER A 195 2.82 -7.46 -17.71
CA SER A 195 3.13 -8.18 -18.95
C SER A 195 4.51 -7.73 -19.44
N ASP A 196 5.29 -8.59 -20.10
CA ASP A 196 6.59 -8.19 -20.66
C ASP A 196 6.50 -6.94 -21.57
N LYS A 197 5.30 -6.65 -22.08
CA LYS A 197 4.97 -5.44 -22.86
C LYS A 197 4.84 -4.14 -22.03
N ASP A 198 4.64 -4.26 -20.72
CA ASP A 198 4.51 -3.18 -19.72
C ASP A 198 5.76 -3.06 -18.83
N THR A 199 6.76 -3.92 -19.03
CA THR A 199 8.12 -3.62 -18.56
C THR A 199 8.46 -2.26 -19.16
N PRO A 200 8.73 -1.22 -18.37
CA PRO A 200 9.31 -0.01 -18.92
C PRO A 200 10.54 -0.49 -19.69
N LEU A 201 10.53 -0.32 -21.02
CA LEU A 201 11.77 -0.38 -21.80
C LEU A 201 12.80 0.35 -20.94
N PRO A 202 14.00 -0.23 -20.70
CA PRO A 202 14.99 0.35 -19.80
C PRO A 202 14.99 1.83 -20.09
N GLU A 203 14.50 2.63 -19.13
CA GLU A 203 14.19 4.04 -19.39
C GLU A 203 15.44 4.55 -20.05
N LYS A 204 15.34 4.91 -21.35
CA LYS A 204 16.49 5.46 -22.07
C LYS A 204 17.02 6.51 -21.12
N PRO A 205 18.31 6.47 -20.73
CA PRO A 205 18.85 7.41 -19.75
C PRO A 205 18.32 8.77 -20.15
N ARG A 206 17.37 9.30 -19.35
CA ARG A 206 16.65 10.50 -19.75
C ARG A 206 17.74 11.48 -20.08
N ASP A 207 17.80 11.97 -21.33
CA ASP A 207 18.93 12.79 -21.77
C ASP A 207 19.11 13.89 -20.74
N ARG A 208 20.11 13.69 -19.86
CA ARG A 208 20.36 14.56 -18.74
C ARG A 208 20.78 15.85 -19.41
N HIS A 209 20.08 16.93 -19.07
CA HIS A 209 20.28 18.16 -19.83
C HIS A 209 21.76 18.55 -19.77
N PRO A 210 22.26 19.21 -20.83
CA PRO A 210 23.61 19.74 -20.82
C PRO A 210 23.83 20.48 -19.51
N LEU A 211 24.95 20.17 -18.85
CA LEU A 211 25.33 20.83 -17.62
C LEU A 211 25.12 22.34 -17.78
N PRO A 212 24.43 23.01 -16.85
CA PRO A 212 24.34 24.45 -16.91
C PRO A 212 25.77 25.03 -17.00
N PRO A 213 26.04 25.99 -17.89
CA PRO A 213 27.39 26.51 -18.07
C PRO A 213 27.87 27.18 -16.78
N ASN A 214 29.10 26.89 -16.36
CA ASN A 214 29.76 27.45 -15.17
C ASN A 214 29.06 27.19 -13.82
N PRO A 215 28.75 25.93 -13.46
CA PRO A 215 28.16 25.63 -12.17
C PRO A 215 29.15 25.90 -11.03
N ASP A 216 28.64 26.28 -9.85
CA ASP A 216 29.42 26.59 -8.64
C ASP A 216 29.22 25.56 -7.51
N ILE A 217 28.30 24.61 -7.69
CA ILE A 217 28.00 23.53 -6.74
C ILE A 217 27.55 22.27 -7.49
N VAL A 218 27.74 21.10 -6.87
CA VAL A 218 27.21 19.82 -7.36
C VAL A 218 26.33 19.16 -6.29
N ILE A 219 25.13 18.75 -6.69
CA ILE A 219 24.22 17.98 -5.85
C ILE A 219 24.39 16.50 -6.19
N GLN A 220 24.70 15.67 -5.20
CA GLN A 220 24.73 14.23 -5.30
C GLN A 220 23.41 13.67 -4.77
N SER A 221 22.72 12.89 -5.60
CA SER A 221 21.53 12.13 -5.20
C SER A 221 21.90 10.87 -4.39
N ASN A 222 20.91 10.20 -3.81
CA ASN A 222 21.13 8.95 -3.10
C ASN A 222 21.55 7.78 -4.04
N ASP A 223 21.12 7.81 -5.30
CA ASP A 223 21.53 6.87 -6.36
C ASP A 223 22.84 7.29 -7.06
N ASN A 224 23.64 8.16 -6.44
CA ASN A 224 24.98 8.60 -6.88
C ASN A 224 24.99 9.34 -8.23
N VAL A 225 23.90 10.03 -8.54
CA VAL A 225 23.82 10.94 -9.68
C VAL A 225 24.34 12.31 -9.25
N TYR A 226 25.28 12.86 -10.01
CA TYR A 226 25.86 14.18 -9.78
C TYR A 226 25.20 15.20 -10.69
N LEU A 227 24.56 16.21 -10.09
CA LEU A 227 23.75 17.25 -10.74
C LEU A 227 24.38 18.62 -10.46
N PRO A 228 25.14 19.18 -11.40
CA PRO A 228 25.70 20.53 -11.27
C PRO A 228 24.62 21.59 -11.26
N ALA A 229 24.79 22.59 -10.40
CA ALA A 229 23.82 23.67 -10.20
C ALA A 229 24.52 25.01 -9.89
N HIS A 230 23.70 26.04 -9.65
CA HIS A 230 24.13 27.38 -9.29
C HIS A 230 23.53 27.78 -7.94
N THR A 231 24.35 28.17 -6.98
CA THR A 231 23.86 28.60 -5.66
C THR A 231 22.92 29.80 -5.77
N VAL A 232 23.19 30.72 -6.70
CA VAL A 232 22.33 31.90 -6.92
C VAL A 232 20.93 31.53 -7.43
N ILE A 233 20.81 30.48 -8.24
CA ILE A 233 19.51 30.03 -8.77
C ILE A 233 18.74 29.27 -7.69
N LEU A 234 19.44 28.45 -6.90
CA LEU A 234 18.86 27.77 -5.75
C LEU A 234 18.36 28.78 -4.70
N ASP A 235 19.14 29.83 -4.42
CA ASP A 235 18.76 30.92 -3.52
C ASP A 235 17.53 31.66 -4.04
N TYR A 236 17.51 32.01 -5.33
CA TYR A 236 16.35 32.61 -5.99
C TYR A 236 15.09 31.72 -5.95
N ALA A 237 15.27 30.40 -6.03
CA ALA A 237 14.20 29.41 -5.90
C ALA A 237 13.78 29.15 -4.44
N SER A 238 14.36 29.88 -3.47
CA SER A 238 14.13 29.74 -2.03
C SER A 238 14.54 28.36 -1.48
N ALA A 239 15.58 27.75 -2.06
CA ALA A 239 16.12 26.46 -1.63
C ALA A 239 17.16 26.61 -0.51
N SER A 240 16.88 27.42 0.52
CA SER A 240 17.81 27.71 1.61
C SER A 240 18.25 26.44 2.34
N MET A 241 17.32 25.51 2.60
CA MET A 241 17.63 24.22 3.24
C MET A 241 18.66 23.39 2.45
N ILE A 242 18.60 23.43 1.12
CA ILE A 242 19.58 22.75 0.26
C ILE A 242 20.95 23.45 0.39
N LEU A 243 20.98 24.77 0.43
CA LEU A 243 22.20 25.57 0.55
C LEU A 243 22.86 25.47 1.94
N GLU A 244 22.07 25.23 2.99
CA GLU A 244 22.52 24.99 4.36
C GLU A 244 23.02 23.55 4.59
N THR A 245 22.78 22.65 3.64
CA THR A 245 23.24 21.26 3.72
C THR A 245 24.77 21.23 3.77
N PRO A 246 25.38 20.50 4.74
CA PRO A 246 26.83 20.40 4.85
C PRO A 246 27.46 19.87 3.56
N ARG A 247 28.52 20.55 3.12
CA ARG A 247 29.35 20.10 2.00
C ARG A 247 30.15 18.87 2.42
N LEU A 248 30.31 17.91 1.52
CA LEU A 248 31.16 16.76 1.73
C LEU A 248 32.64 17.22 1.71
N PRO A 249 33.37 17.09 2.83
CA PRO A 249 34.70 17.70 2.98
C PRO A 249 35.74 17.12 2.02
N ASP A 250 35.64 15.82 1.73
CA ASP A 250 36.65 15.08 0.96
C ASP A 250 36.21 14.74 -0.47
N LEU A 251 35.07 15.29 -0.92
CA LEU A 251 34.53 15.03 -2.26
C LEU A 251 34.36 16.32 -3.04
N THR A 252 35.12 16.43 -4.13
CA THR A 252 34.91 17.46 -5.14
C THR A 252 34.68 16.81 -6.50
N VAL A 253 33.80 17.39 -7.30
CA VAL A 253 33.52 16.93 -8.67
C VAL A 253 33.91 18.05 -9.61
N LYS A 254 34.92 17.81 -10.45
CA LYS A 254 35.51 18.84 -11.33
C LYS A 254 35.96 20.11 -10.58
N GLY A 255 36.44 19.95 -9.33
CA GLY A 255 36.85 21.06 -8.47
C GLY A 255 35.70 21.80 -7.77
N LEU A 256 34.45 21.35 -7.94
CA LEU A 256 33.27 21.95 -7.29
C LEU A 256 32.92 21.24 -5.99
N PRO A 257 32.41 21.98 -4.98
CA PRO A 257 31.91 21.39 -3.74
C PRO A 257 30.68 20.52 -4.00
N VAL A 258 30.58 19.42 -3.26
CA VAL A 258 29.45 18.48 -3.36
C VAL A 258 28.58 18.53 -2.11
N ILE A 259 27.27 18.60 -2.28
CA ILE A 259 26.28 18.33 -1.23
C ILE A 259 25.53 17.04 -1.58
N LYS A 260 25.19 16.22 -0.57
CA LYS A 260 24.43 14.99 -0.77
C LYS A 260 23.02 15.14 -0.25
N LEU A 261 22.04 14.74 -1.06
CA LEU A 261 20.62 14.72 -0.71
C LEU A 261 20.06 13.28 -0.78
N ASP A 262 18.95 13.03 -0.09
CA ASP A 262 18.38 11.69 0.07
C ASP A 262 17.45 11.28 -1.09
N GLU A 263 17.11 12.22 -1.96
CA GLU A 263 16.26 11.98 -3.13
C GLU A 263 17.02 11.33 -4.28
N ASP A 264 16.27 10.64 -5.15
CA ASP A 264 16.80 10.06 -6.38
C ASP A 264 17.15 11.13 -7.43
N GLY A 265 18.05 10.78 -8.34
CA GLY A 265 18.58 11.68 -9.35
C GLY A 265 17.51 12.25 -10.28
N ASP A 266 16.45 11.50 -10.56
CA ASP A 266 15.38 11.94 -11.46
C ASP A 266 14.50 13.01 -10.79
N THR A 267 14.11 12.77 -9.54
CA THR A 267 13.37 13.74 -8.72
C THR A 267 14.17 15.03 -8.59
N LEU A 268 15.46 14.94 -8.28
CA LEU A 268 16.34 16.11 -8.14
C LEU A 268 16.60 16.82 -9.47
N ASP A 269 16.81 16.11 -10.58
CA ASP A 269 16.99 16.71 -11.91
C ASP A 269 15.77 17.57 -12.26
N THR A 270 14.56 17.06 -12.02
CA THR A 270 13.33 17.79 -12.31
C THR A 270 13.11 18.96 -11.34
N LEU A 271 13.37 18.76 -10.05
CA LEU A 271 13.32 19.82 -9.05
C LEU A 271 14.25 20.99 -9.43
N LEU A 272 15.48 20.68 -9.83
CA LEU A 272 16.47 21.66 -10.25
C LEU A 272 16.05 22.36 -11.53
N ARG A 273 15.56 21.65 -12.55
CA ARG A 273 15.02 22.27 -13.77
C ARG A 273 13.90 23.27 -13.45
N LEU A 274 13.04 22.97 -12.49
CA LEU A 274 12.00 23.90 -12.05
C LEU A 274 12.55 25.11 -11.25
N CYS A 275 13.83 25.13 -10.89
CA CYS A 275 14.48 26.33 -10.37
C CYS A 275 15.01 27.24 -11.48
N TYR A 276 15.36 26.66 -12.64
CA TYR A 276 15.92 27.41 -13.75
C TYR A 276 14.83 28.07 -14.59
N PRO A 277 14.89 29.41 -14.77
CA PRO A 277 14.03 30.10 -15.72
C PRO A 277 14.16 29.45 -17.11
N PHE A 278 13.05 29.37 -17.84
CA PHE A 278 12.96 28.79 -19.19
C PHE A 278 13.10 27.26 -19.31
N ALA A 279 13.49 26.53 -18.26
CA ALA A 279 13.45 25.06 -18.29
C ALA A 279 12.05 24.49 -17.97
N HIS A 280 11.11 25.34 -17.54
CA HIS A 280 9.73 24.93 -17.22
C HIS A 280 8.99 24.32 -18.41
N TYR A 281 9.18 24.86 -19.63
CA TYR A 281 8.47 24.36 -20.82
C TYR A 281 8.84 22.90 -21.12
N GLU A 282 10.05 22.47 -20.75
CA GLU A 282 10.56 21.13 -20.99
C GLU A 282 9.97 20.11 -20.02
N VAL A 283 9.76 20.51 -18.76
CA VAL A 283 9.10 19.67 -17.75
C VAL A 283 7.63 19.46 -18.09
N THR A 284 6.96 20.49 -18.62
CA THR A 284 5.56 20.40 -19.10
C THR A 284 5.42 19.67 -20.44
N SER A 285 6.45 19.66 -21.29
CA SER A 285 6.40 19.04 -22.63
C SER A 285 6.90 17.59 -22.66
N LYS A 286 7.72 17.16 -21.69
CA LYS A 286 8.05 15.74 -21.47
C LYS A 286 6.92 15.06 -20.70
N THR A 287 6.67 13.79 -21.03
CA THR A 287 5.72 12.91 -20.33
C THR A 287 6.17 12.64 -18.89
N CYS A 288 5.91 13.56 -17.97
CA CYS A 288 6.10 13.31 -16.54
C CYS A 288 4.97 12.40 -16.03
N THR A 289 5.32 11.30 -15.38
CA THR A 289 4.33 10.43 -14.73
C THR A 289 3.77 11.08 -13.46
N VAL A 290 2.56 10.70 -13.04
CA VAL A 290 1.94 11.21 -11.79
C VAL A 290 2.83 10.96 -10.57
N SER A 291 3.44 9.79 -10.45
CA SER A 291 4.34 9.43 -9.34
C SER A 291 5.55 10.37 -9.28
N HIS A 292 6.23 10.55 -10.41
CA HIS A 292 7.39 11.45 -10.56
C HIS A 292 7.07 12.89 -10.15
N ILE A 293 6.03 13.51 -10.71
CA ILE A 293 5.69 14.89 -10.34
C ILE A 293 5.24 15.00 -8.88
N SER A 294 4.64 13.95 -8.33
CA SER A 294 4.27 13.92 -6.92
C SER A 294 5.51 13.87 -6.02
N ASN A 295 6.53 13.10 -6.38
CA ASN A 295 7.82 13.09 -5.67
C ASN A 295 8.49 14.46 -5.74
N VAL A 296 8.53 15.10 -6.91
CA VAL A 296 9.08 16.45 -7.10
C VAL A 296 8.35 17.46 -6.21
N ARG A 297 7.01 17.46 -6.20
CA ARG A 297 6.22 18.36 -5.36
C ARG A 297 6.43 18.11 -3.88
N LYS A 298 6.46 16.85 -3.43
CA LYS A 298 6.75 16.50 -2.02
C LYS A 298 8.15 16.96 -1.61
N THR A 299 9.12 16.81 -2.50
CA THR A 299 10.51 17.25 -2.30
C THR A 299 10.59 18.77 -2.22
N ALA A 300 9.90 19.48 -3.11
CA ALA A 300 9.79 20.93 -3.05
C ALA A 300 9.15 21.43 -1.75
N GLN A 301 8.16 20.70 -1.20
CA GLN A 301 7.60 21.01 0.12
C GLN A 301 8.61 20.78 1.25
N ARG A 302 9.36 19.68 1.19
CA ARG A 302 10.39 19.33 2.18
C ARG A 302 11.51 20.36 2.25
N TYR A 303 11.94 20.89 1.11
CA TYR A 303 12.99 21.91 1.00
C TYR A 303 12.45 23.34 0.97
N GLU A 304 11.17 23.54 1.26
CA GLU A 304 10.51 24.86 1.32
C GLU A 304 10.57 25.69 0.03
N MET A 305 10.74 25.02 -1.12
CA MET A 305 10.83 25.62 -2.45
C MET A 305 9.43 25.94 -3.01
N ALA A 306 8.77 26.96 -2.44
CA ALA A 306 7.37 27.28 -2.72
C ALA A 306 7.06 27.52 -4.22
N ASN A 307 7.97 28.19 -4.94
CA ASN A 307 7.81 28.43 -6.38
C ASN A 307 7.85 27.12 -7.19
N VAL A 308 8.77 26.21 -6.86
CA VAL A 308 8.87 24.88 -7.49
C VAL A 308 7.62 24.05 -7.18
N GLY A 309 7.13 24.10 -5.95
CA GLY A 309 5.88 23.45 -5.55
C GLY A 309 4.66 23.97 -6.31
N ARG A 310 4.60 25.28 -6.63
CA ARG A 310 3.55 25.86 -7.49
C ARG A 310 3.64 25.33 -8.91
N LEU A 311 4.83 25.33 -9.52
CA LEU A 311 5.03 24.84 -10.88
C LEU A 311 4.71 23.35 -11.02
N ALA A 312 5.09 22.53 -10.03
CA ALA A 312 4.73 21.11 -10.01
C ALA A 312 3.22 20.89 -9.90
N ARG A 313 2.50 21.82 -9.25
CA ARG A 313 1.03 21.82 -9.22
C ARG A 313 0.45 22.13 -10.61
N ASP A 314 1.00 23.10 -11.33
CA ASP A 314 0.54 23.45 -12.67
C ASP A 314 0.67 22.25 -13.62
N VAL A 315 1.80 21.53 -13.57
CA VAL A 315 2.01 20.26 -14.30
C VAL A 315 0.97 19.20 -13.89
N MET A 316 0.67 19.09 -12.60
CA MET A 316 -0.33 18.15 -12.09
C MET A 316 -1.75 18.48 -12.56
N GLU A 317 -2.09 19.76 -12.72
CA GLU A 317 -3.38 20.19 -13.26
C GLU A 317 -3.56 19.77 -14.73
N ASP A 318 -2.47 19.70 -15.51
CA ASP A 318 -2.52 19.11 -16.85
C ASP A 318 -2.69 17.59 -16.82
N LEU A 319 -2.04 16.90 -15.88
CA LEU A 319 -2.22 15.45 -15.68
C LEU A 319 -3.63 15.10 -15.20
N ILE A 320 -4.31 15.99 -14.45
CA ILE A 320 -5.71 15.77 -14.07
C ILE A 320 -6.61 15.63 -15.31
N LYS A 321 -6.31 16.36 -16.38
CA LYS A 321 -7.11 16.33 -17.63
C LYS A 321 -7.01 14.99 -18.36
N THR A 322 -5.88 14.29 -18.23
CA THR A 322 -5.59 13.05 -18.99
C THR A 322 -5.59 11.79 -18.13
N GLN A 323 -5.20 11.90 -16.85
CA GLN A 323 -4.99 10.79 -15.91
C GLN A 323 -5.61 11.11 -14.52
N PRO A 324 -6.90 11.46 -14.43
CA PRO A 324 -7.51 11.88 -13.16
C PRO A 324 -7.50 10.77 -12.09
N MET A 325 -7.58 9.49 -12.46
CA MET A 325 -7.59 8.39 -11.50
C MET A 325 -6.26 8.27 -10.75
N GLU A 326 -5.15 8.30 -11.48
CA GLU A 326 -3.82 8.26 -10.89
C GLU A 326 -3.60 9.46 -9.96
N VAL A 327 -3.95 10.67 -10.43
CA VAL A 327 -3.83 11.88 -9.61
C VAL A 327 -4.70 11.82 -8.36
N TYR A 328 -5.92 11.26 -8.43
CA TYR A 328 -6.80 11.14 -7.28
C TYR A 328 -6.16 10.32 -6.14
N PHE A 329 -5.61 9.15 -6.46
CA PHE A 329 -4.98 8.28 -5.46
C PHE A 329 -3.63 8.84 -4.99
N ALA A 330 -2.80 9.38 -5.89
CA ALA A 330 -1.56 10.05 -5.51
C ALA A 330 -1.83 11.25 -4.58
N ALA A 331 -2.84 12.07 -4.90
CA ALA A 331 -3.25 13.20 -4.07
C ALA A 331 -3.78 12.74 -2.69
N ASN A 332 -4.47 11.60 -2.60
CA ASN A 332 -4.85 11.02 -1.31
C ASN A 332 -3.63 10.69 -0.46
N ARG A 333 -2.67 9.95 -1.04
CA ARG A 333 -1.44 9.52 -0.38
C ARG A 333 -0.66 10.69 0.23
N TYR A 334 -0.64 11.83 -0.45
CA TYR A 334 0.08 13.04 0.00
C TYR A 334 -0.80 14.08 0.71
N GLY A 335 -2.09 13.80 0.93
CA GLY A 335 -3.01 14.71 1.62
C GLY A 335 -3.41 15.97 0.82
N TRP A 336 -3.23 15.95 -0.51
CA TRP A 336 -3.52 17.07 -1.41
C TRP A 336 -5.01 17.15 -1.78
N ARG A 337 -5.82 17.68 -0.85
CA ARG A 337 -7.29 17.71 -0.96
C ARG A 337 -7.83 18.44 -2.19
N ARG A 338 -7.17 19.52 -2.63
CA ARG A 338 -7.59 20.30 -3.82
C ARG A 338 -7.48 19.44 -5.07
N GLU A 339 -6.32 18.84 -5.28
CA GLU A 339 -6.00 18.02 -6.45
C GLU A 339 -6.86 16.76 -6.48
N MET A 340 -7.08 16.12 -5.33
CA MET A 340 -8.05 15.03 -5.19
C MET A 340 -9.44 15.45 -5.67
N LYS A 341 -9.93 16.62 -5.24
CA LYS A 341 -11.28 17.07 -5.63
C LYS A 341 -11.36 17.41 -7.12
N LEU A 342 -10.34 18.07 -7.66
CA LEU A 342 -10.25 18.40 -9.09
C LEU A 342 -10.22 17.13 -9.95
N ALA A 343 -9.43 16.12 -9.54
CA ALA A 343 -9.37 14.82 -10.18
C ALA A 343 -10.73 14.09 -10.17
N GLU A 344 -11.43 14.09 -9.03
CA GLU A 344 -12.78 13.50 -8.91
C GLU A 344 -13.79 14.19 -9.85
N THR A 345 -13.75 15.53 -9.94
CA THR A 345 -14.62 16.28 -10.84
C THR A 345 -14.30 16.04 -12.30
N GLN A 346 -13.02 16.11 -12.67
CA GLN A 346 -12.57 15.92 -14.05
C GLN A 346 -12.89 14.51 -14.55
N ARG A 347 -12.74 13.50 -13.68
CA ARG A 347 -13.13 12.14 -14.00
C ARG A 347 -14.61 12.02 -14.36
N SER A 348 -15.47 12.71 -13.60
CA SER A 348 -16.92 12.66 -13.84
C SER A 348 -17.30 13.20 -15.23
N VAL A 349 -16.49 14.11 -15.78
CA VAL A 349 -16.64 14.64 -17.14
C VAL A 349 -16.15 13.65 -18.20
N LEU A 350 -15.10 12.87 -17.91
CA LEU A 350 -14.51 11.93 -18.88
C LEU A 350 -15.26 10.59 -18.96
N THR A 351 -15.96 10.18 -17.91
CA THR A 351 -16.62 8.87 -17.83
C THR A 351 -18.14 8.94 -18.05
N ASP A 352 -18.57 9.23 -19.28
CA ASP A 352 -19.98 9.01 -19.67
C ASP A 352 -20.27 7.53 -19.96
N ILE A 353 -19.26 6.73 -20.34
CA ILE A 353 -19.47 5.42 -20.99
C ILE A 353 -18.85 4.22 -20.23
N GLU A 354 -17.76 4.40 -19.47
CA GLU A 354 -17.09 3.28 -18.76
C GLU A 354 -16.95 3.58 -17.25
N GLY A 355 -17.21 2.57 -16.41
CA GLY A 355 -17.27 2.71 -14.95
C GLY A 355 -15.93 3.06 -14.27
N PRO A 356 -15.89 3.11 -12.92
CA PRO A 356 -14.66 3.25 -12.10
C PRO A 356 -13.68 2.08 -12.17
N ASP A 357 -13.75 1.30 -13.24
CA ASP A 357 -13.25 -0.05 -13.29
C ASP A 357 -11.85 -0.12 -13.95
N SER A 358 -11.15 1.00 -14.18
CA SER A 358 -9.73 0.96 -14.57
C SER A 358 -8.81 0.91 -13.36
N TYR A 359 -8.01 -0.14 -13.29
CA TYR A 359 -6.93 -0.26 -12.31
C TYR A 359 -5.84 0.76 -12.60
N VAL A 360 -5.30 1.38 -11.55
CA VAL A 360 -4.11 2.23 -11.62
C VAL A 360 -3.14 1.88 -10.50
N GLY A 361 -1.84 1.96 -10.76
CA GLY A 361 -0.81 1.53 -9.80
C GLY A 361 -0.84 2.29 -8.46
N GLU A 362 -1.31 3.54 -8.46
CA GLU A 362 -1.42 4.35 -7.23
C GLU A 362 -2.42 3.78 -6.21
N MET A 363 -3.29 2.85 -6.63
CA MET A 363 -4.22 2.15 -5.73
C MET A 363 -3.50 1.23 -4.72
N GLU A 364 -2.25 0.83 -5.00
CA GLU A 364 -1.47 -0.01 -4.09
C GLU A 364 -0.92 0.75 -2.88
N PHE A 365 -0.98 2.08 -2.89
CA PHE A 365 -0.38 2.92 -1.84
C PHE A 365 -1.40 3.65 -0.96
N VAL A 366 -2.69 3.34 -1.12
CA VAL A 366 -3.78 3.94 -0.35
C VAL A 366 -4.73 2.87 0.15
N SER A 367 -5.44 3.15 1.25
CA SER A 367 -6.46 2.24 1.81
C SER A 367 -7.63 2.03 0.84
N ALA A 368 -8.26 0.86 0.90
CA ALA A 368 -9.49 0.57 0.16
C ALA A 368 -10.63 1.55 0.42
N GLU A 369 -10.64 2.19 1.60
CA GLU A 369 -11.60 3.25 1.93
C GLU A 369 -11.63 4.35 0.86
N VAL A 370 -10.47 4.69 0.32
CA VAL A 370 -10.31 5.76 -0.68
C VAL A 370 -11.03 5.39 -1.97
N TYR A 371 -10.86 4.14 -2.43
CA TYR A 371 -11.57 3.66 -3.61
C TYR A 371 -13.06 3.48 -3.34
N TYR A 372 -13.44 2.98 -2.18
CA TYR A 372 -14.85 2.87 -1.77
C TYR A 372 -15.58 4.22 -1.80
N HIS A 373 -14.98 5.29 -1.25
CA HIS A 373 -15.58 6.62 -1.30
C HIS A 373 -15.68 7.15 -2.73
N LEU A 374 -14.69 6.87 -3.57
CA LEU A 374 -14.72 7.22 -4.99
C LEU A 374 -15.84 6.49 -5.75
N LEU A 375 -16.06 5.20 -5.45
CA LEU A 375 -17.20 4.45 -5.99
C LEU A 375 -18.52 5.05 -5.51
N LYS A 376 -18.65 5.29 -4.21
CA LYS A 376 -19.85 5.87 -3.60
C LYS A 376 -20.22 7.22 -4.21
N SER A 377 -19.24 8.10 -4.40
CA SER A 377 -19.48 9.42 -4.99
C SER A 377 -19.86 9.34 -6.47
N TRP A 378 -19.28 8.40 -7.21
CA TRP A 378 -19.64 8.12 -8.60
C TRP A 378 -21.09 7.64 -8.72
N TYR A 379 -21.53 6.69 -7.88
CA TYR A 379 -22.91 6.22 -7.88
C TYR A 379 -23.91 7.33 -7.53
N ALA A 380 -23.61 8.16 -6.53
CA ALA A 380 -24.48 9.25 -6.09
C ALA A 380 -24.72 10.31 -7.18
N LYS A 381 -23.71 10.58 -8.03
CA LYS A 381 -23.83 11.53 -9.15
C LYS A 381 -24.68 11.00 -10.31
N ARG A 382 -24.85 9.68 -10.43
CA ARG A 382 -25.59 9.03 -11.53
C ARG A 382 -27.08 8.85 -11.21
N THR A 383 -27.45 9.02 -9.94
CA THR A 383 -28.82 8.83 -9.43
C THR A 383 -29.57 10.15 -9.24
N ASN A 384 -28.86 11.27 -9.32
CA ASN A 384 -29.40 12.63 -9.40
C ASN A 384 -29.33 13.12 -10.84
#